data_AF-A0A6N4Q069-F1
#
_entry.id   AF-A0A6N4Q069-F1
#
_cell.length_a   1.000
_cell.length_b   1.000
_cell.length_c   1.000
_cell.angle_alpha   90.00
_cell.angle_beta   90.00
_cell.angle_gamma   90.00
#
_symmetry.space_group_name_H-M   'P 1'
#
loop_
_entity.id
_entity.type
_entity.pdbx_description
1 polymer ?
#
loop_
_entity_poly.entity_id
_entity_poly.type
_entity_poly.pdbx_seq_one_letter_code
_entity_poly.pdbx_strand_id
1 'polypeptide(L)'
;MNSLDLNDLPFLKEESLRVYRWLLVQFPELDTLETNESFQFPLRWMTEQKGQRFEWVVSDMGSVTLRLGGLEGNRRNPAPIFYLSLRKLDGDVFHWTDPEGNPVPFPDPSILIDIQNRIQLYLDSVS
;
A
#
# COMPACT_ATOMS: atom_id res chain seq x y z
N MET A 1 -16.92 -3.85 -16.76
CA MET A 1 -16.30 -3.09 -15.65
C MET A 1 -17.42 -2.51 -14.83
N ASN A 2 -17.66 -3.08 -13.65
CA ASN A 2 -18.60 -2.52 -12.69
C ASN A 2 -17.97 -1.29 -12.05
N SER A 3 -18.70 -0.19 -12.01
CA SER A 3 -18.27 1.01 -11.30
C SER A 3 -18.37 0.79 -9.79
N LEU A 4 -17.41 1.31 -9.03
CA LEU A 4 -17.54 1.45 -7.58
C LEU A 4 -18.76 2.32 -7.27
N ASP A 5 -19.56 1.89 -6.29
CA ASP A 5 -20.70 2.64 -5.80
C ASP A 5 -20.58 2.94 -4.30
N LEU A 6 -21.45 3.81 -3.78
CA LEU A 6 -21.37 4.27 -2.39
C LEU A 6 -21.56 3.14 -1.36
N ASN A 7 -22.23 2.04 -1.75
CA ASN A 7 -22.43 0.89 -0.86
C ASN A 7 -21.16 0.03 -0.76
N ASP A 8 -20.20 0.21 -1.67
CA ASP A 8 -18.91 -0.48 -1.62
C ASP A 8 -17.97 0.14 -0.58
N LEU A 9 -18.17 1.42 -0.20
CA LEU A 9 -17.26 2.16 0.68
C LEU A 9 -16.96 1.47 2.03
N PRO A 10 -17.94 0.88 2.75
CA PRO A 10 -17.66 0.15 3.97
C PRO A 10 -16.73 -1.04 3.73
N PHE A 11 -16.96 -1.80 2.66
CA PHE A 11 -16.12 -2.94 2.30
C PHE A 11 -14.69 -2.51 1.93
N LEU A 12 -14.55 -1.46 1.11
CA LEU A 12 -13.24 -0.90 0.75
C LEU A 12 -12.44 -0.50 1.99
N LYS A 13 -13.11 0.14 2.96
CA LYS A 13 -12.49 0.58 4.21
C LYS A 13 -12.04 -0.60 5.07
N GLU A 14 -12.88 -1.63 5.21
CA GLU A 14 -12.55 -2.84 5.97
C GLU A 14 -11.36 -3.59 5.37
N GLU A 15 -11.35 -3.78 4.05
CA GLU A 15 -10.28 -4.46 3.35
C GLU A 15 -8.97 -3.65 3.40
N SER A 16 -9.07 -2.32 3.35
CA SER A 16 -7.93 -1.41 3.55
C SER A 16 -7.32 -1.54 4.95
N LEU A 17 -8.15 -1.62 6.01
CA LEU A 17 -7.68 -1.85 7.38
C LEU A 17 -7.02 -3.22 7.54
N ARG A 18 -7.60 -4.26 6.92
CA ARG A 18 -7.06 -5.61 6.93
C ARG A 18 -5.66 -5.66 6.33
N VAL A 19 -5.50 -5.08 5.15
CA VAL A 19 -4.21 -4.99 4.45
C VAL A 19 -3.21 -4.13 5.21
N TYR A 20 -3.64 -2.99 5.75
CA TYR A 20 -2.79 -2.14 6.58
C TYR A 20 -2.16 -2.94 7.74
N ARG A 21 -2.99 -3.66 8.51
CA ARG A 21 -2.51 -4.49 9.63
C ARG A 21 -1.54 -5.56 9.17
N TRP A 22 -1.83 -6.22 8.03
CA TRP A 22 -0.93 -7.22 7.48
C TRP A 22 0.41 -6.62 7.05
N LEU A 23 0.39 -5.50 6.32
CA LEU A 23 1.61 -4.80 5.89
C LEU A 23 2.42 -4.29 7.07
N LEU A 24 1.79 -3.79 8.13
CA LEU A 24 2.48 -3.33 9.34
C LEU A 24 3.25 -4.46 10.03
N VAL A 25 2.76 -5.70 9.97
CA VAL A 25 3.49 -6.88 10.48
C VAL A 25 4.72 -7.19 9.60
N GLN A 26 4.61 -7.04 8.27
CA GLN A 26 5.69 -7.34 7.33
C GLN A 26 6.72 -6.21 7.24
N PHE A 27 6.27 -4.97 7.42
CA PHE A 27 7.03 -3.74 7.28
C PHE A 27 6.73 -2.84 8.49
N PRO A 28 7.33 -3.14 9.66
CA PRO A 28 7.03 -2.44 10.90
C PRO A 28 7.43 -0.97 10.84
N GLU A 29 6.66 -0.15 11.57
CA GLU A 29 6.90 1.28 11.69
C GLU A 29 8.21 1.59 12.42
N LEU A 30 8.92 2.62 11.95
CA LEU A 30 10.18 3.08 12.51
C LEU A 30 10.07 3.61 13.94
N ASP A 31 9.01 4.36 14.21
CA ASP A 31 8.75 4.99 15.50
C ASP A 31 7.46 4.40 16.06
N THR A 32 7.53 3.29 16.79
CA THR A 32 6.38 2.72 17.51
C THR A 32 5.95 3.67 18.64
N LEU A 33 5.27 4.76 18.29
CA LEU A 33 4.62 5.66 19.24
C LEU A 33 3.15 5.25 19.36
N GLU A 34 2.84 4.66 20.51
CA GLU A 34 1.51 4.38 21.08
C GLU A 34 0.33 4.64 20.12
N THR A 35 -0.13 3.57 19.45
CA THR A 35 -1.38 3.56 18.69
C THR A 35 -2.58 3.76 19.63
N ASN A 36 -2.88 5.01 19.97
CA ASN A 36 -4.25 5.40 20.27
C ASN A 36 -5.03 5.21 18.96
N GLU A 37 -5.71 4.07 18.82
CA GLU A 37 -6.40 3.62 17.60
C GLU A 37 -7.59 4.52 17.24
N SER A 38 -7.31 5.73 16.75
CA SER A 38 -8.21 6.46 15.87
C SER A 38 -7.64 6.39 14.45
N PHE A 39 -8.16 5.45 13.66
CA PHE A 39 -7.75 5.28 12.26
C PHE A 39 -8.30 6.46 11.43
N GLN A 40 -7.46 7.46 11.18
CA GLN A 40 -7.75 8.53 10.22
C GLN A 40 -7.08 8.21 8.89
N PHE A 41 -7.89 8.01 7.86
CA PHE A 41 -7.39 7.76 6.51
C PHE A 41 -6.88 9.06 5.85
N PRO A 42 -5.88 8.97 4.95
CA PRO A 42 -5.13 7.77 4.59
C PRO A 42 -4.17 7.34 5.72
N LEU A 43 -4.06 6.04 5.94
CA LEU A 43 -3.12 5.46 6.91
C LEU A 43 -1.72 5.53 6.34
N ARG A 44 -0.77 6.04 7.13
CA ARG A 44 0.60 6.28 6.71
C ARG A 44 1.55 5.84 7.81
N TRP A 45 2.63 5.18 7.42
CA TRP A 45 3.71 4.87 8.33
C TRP A 45 5.02 4.79 7.58
N MET A 46 6.09 5.01 8.32
CA MET A 46 7.45 5.03 7.80
C MET A 46 8.15 3.72 8.13
N THR A 47 8.89 3.18 7.17
CA THR A 47 9.69 1.96 7.32
C THR A 47 11.10 2.23 6.81
N GLU A 48 12.09 1.48 7.30
CA GLU A 48 13.46 1.55 6.79
C GLU A 48 13.89 0.21 6.23
N GLN A 49 14.45 0.25 5.02
CA GLN A 49 15.05 -0.92 4.39
C GLN A 49 16.36 -0.52 3.72
N LYS A 50 17.42 -1.29 3.98
CA LYS A 50 18.75 -1.06 3.39
C LYS A 50 19.27 0.38 3.62
N GLY A 51 18.96 0.97 4.77
CA GLY A 51 19.34 2.34 5.13
C GLY A 51 18.53 3.45 4.44
N GLN A 52 17.53 3.10 3.63
CA GLN A 52 16.62 4.04 2.98
C GLN A 52 15.25 4.03 3.65
N ARG A 53 14.66 5.22 3.79
CA ARG A 53 13.31 5.39 4.34
C ARG A 53 12.24 5.34 3.25
N PHE A 54 11.18 4.59 3.52
CA PHE A 54 10.01 4.45 2.66
C PHE A 54 8.74 4.78 3.42
N GLU A 55 7.78 5.38 2.73
CA GLU A 55 6.44 5.67 3.25
C GLU A 55 5.45 4.69 2.61
N TRP A 56 4.70 3.98 3.45
CA TRP A 56 3.49 3.28 3.03
C TRP A 56 2.29 4.20 3.18
N VAL A 57 1.36 4.10 2.22
CA VAL A 57 0.09 4.83 2.24
C VAL A 57 -1.03 3.88 1.87
N VAL A 58 -2.04 3.79 2.73
CA VAL A 58 -3.27 3.01 2.48
C VAL A 58 -4.47 3.95 2.55
N SER A 59 -5.28 4.00 1.49
CA SER A 59 -6.49 4.82 1.43
C SER A 59 -7.70 4.06 1.98
N ASP A 60 -8.77 4.78 2.33
CA ASP A 60 -10.08 4.19 2.66
C ASP A 60 -10.81 3.63 1.43
N MET A 61 -10.33 3.98 0.24
CA MET A 61 -10.87 3.58 -1.07
C MET A 61 -10.19 2.33 -1.64
N GLY A 62 -9.40 1.59 -0.85
CA GLY A 62 -8.77 0.35 -1.31
C GLY A 62 -7.57 0.58 -2.23
N SER A 63 -6.70 1.54 -1.92
CA SER A 63 -5.41 1.67 -2.61
C SER A 63 -4.24 1.57 -1.65
N VAL A 64 -3.19 0.89 -2.07
CA VAL A 64 -1.94 0.71 -1.32
C VAL A 64 -0.79 1.26 -2.15
N THR A 65 0.05 2.07 -1.54
CA THR A 65 1.21 2.67 -2.21
C THR A 65 2.45 2.57 -1.33
N LEU A 66 3.57 2.19 -1.92
CA LEU A 66 4.90 2.35 -1.36
C LEU A 66 5.63 3.41 -2.16
N ARG A 67 6.27 4.36 -1.49
CA ARG A 67 7.09 5.40 -2.12
C ARG A 67 8.27 5.78 -1.25
N LEU A 68 9.18 6.58 -1.79
CA LEU A 68 10.24 7.18 -0.99
C LEU A 68 9.67 8.07 0.11
N GLY A 69 10.22 7.91 1.31
CA GLY A 69 9.92 8.77 2.45
C GLY A 69 11.09 9.69 2.82
N GLY A 70 10.90 10.55 3.82
CA GLY A 70 11.93 11.47 4.30
C GLY A 70 12.21 12.66 3.37
N LEU A 71 13.43 13.21 3.44
CA LEU A 71 13.83 14.42 2.69
C LEU A 71 13.78 14.23 1.17
N GLU A 72 14.06 13.01 0.67
CA GLU A 72 13.94 12.69 -0.76
C GLU A 72 12.49 12.51 -1.22
N GLY A 73 11.61 12.08 -0.31
CA GLY A 73 10.16 12.03 -0.49
C GLY A 73 9.47 13.41 -0.46
N ASN A 74 10.17 14.48 -0.04
CA ASN A 74 9.62 15.85 -0.01
C ASN A 74 9.49 16.50 -1.40
N ARG A 75 9.82 15.79 -2.49
CA ARG A 75 9.35 16.18 -3.82
C ARG A 75 7.81 16.15 -3.81
N ARG A 76 7.14 17.14 -4.42
CA ARG A 76 5.67 17.10 -4.60
C ARG A 76 5.32 15.82 -5.36
N ASN A 77 4.84 14.81 -4.63
CA ASN A 77 4.39 13.52 -5.13
C ASN A 77 5.52 12.62 -5.70
N PRO A 78 6.35 11.97 -4.84
CA PRO A 78 7.34 11.02 -5.34
C PRO A 78 6.65 9.85 -6.05
N ALA A 79 7.27 9.37 -7.13
CA ALA A 79 6.72 8.27 -7.91
C ALA A 79 6.53 7.00 -7.03
N PRO A 80 5.43 6.26 -7.22
CA PRO A 80 5.23 5.02 -6.48
C PRO A 80 6.26 3.98 -6.90
N ILE A 81 6.84 3.30 -5.93
CA ILE A 81 7.70 2.12 -6.11
C ILE A 81 6.83 0.87 -6.28
N PHE A 82 5.72 0.83 -5.54
CA PHE A 82 4.71 -0.21 -5.60
C PHE A 82 3.33 0.42 -5.44
N TYR A 83 2.36 -0.08 -6.21
CA TYR A 83 0.98 0.36 -6.17
C TYR A 83 0.06 -0.82 -6.42
N LEU A 84 -0.96 -0.97 -5.57
CA LEU A 84 -2.10 -1.83 -5.82
C LEU A 84 -3.39 -1.06 -5.59
N SER A 85 -4.44 -1.42 -6.32
CA SER A 85 -5.80 -0.96 -6.04
C SER A 85 -6.81 -2.09 -6.10
N LEU A 86 -7.80 -2.01 -5.21
CA LEU A 86 -8.94 -2.89 -5.18
C LEU A 86 -9.90 -2.48 -6.31
N ARG A 87 -10.24 -3.42 -7.18
CA ARG A 87 -11.18 -3.23 -8.29
C ARG A 87 -12.33 -4.20 -8.16
N LYS A 88 -13.52 -3.71 -8.51
CA LYS A 88 -14.75 -4.50 -8.61
C LYS A 88 -14.80 -5.16 -9.99
N LEU A 89 -14.78 -6.49 -10.03
CA LEU A 89 -14.97 -7.30 -11.22
C LEU A 89 -16.44 -7.71 -11.38
N ASP A 90 -16.73 -8.50 -12.41
CA ASP A 90 -18.08 -8.99 -12.68
C ASP A 90 -18.56 -9.91 -11.53
N GLY A 91 -19.81 -9.72 -11.09
CA GLY A 91 -20.41 -10.49 -9.98
C GLY A 91 -20.15 -9.94 -8.57
N ASP A 92 -19.89 -8.63 -8.44
CA ASP A 92 -19.63 -7.93 -7.16
C ASP A 92 -18.42 -8.46 -6.37
N VAL A 93 -17.47 -9.10 -7.07
CA VAL A 93 -16.25 -9.62 -6.48
C VAL A 93 -15.13 -8.58 -6.58
N PHE A 94 -14.42 -8.36 -5.47
CA PHE A 94 -13.29 -7.44 -5.40
C PHE A 94 -11.96 -8.18 -5.51
N HIS A 95 -11.04 -7.63 -6.32
CA HIS A 95 -9.69 -8.13 -6.46
C HIS A 95 -8.70 -6.98 -6.32
N TRP A 96 -7.58 -7.24 -5.63
CA TRP A 96 -6.42 -6.37 -5.70
C TRP A 96 -5.80 -6.51 -7.08
N THR A 97 -5.40 -5.38 -7.65
CA THR A 97 -4.83 -5.31 -8.99
C THR A 97 -3.62 -4.41 -9.05
N ASP A 98 -2.70 -4.73 -9.95
CA ASP A 98 -1.60 -3.86 -10.33
C ASP A 98 -2.10 -2.65 -11.18
N PRO A 99 -1.23 -1.68 -11.53
CA PRO A 99 -1.61 -0.57 -12.39
C PRO A 99 -2.20 -1.00 -13.73
N GLU A 100 -1.67 -2.09 -14.30
CA GLU A 100 -2.11 -2.70 -15.56
C GLU A 100 -3.49 -3.37 -15.44
N GLY A 101 -3.98 -3.59 -14.22
CA GLY A 101 -5.27 -4.20 -13.93
C GLY A 101 -5.24 -5.72 -13.80
N ASN A 102 -4.04 -6.33 -13.74
CA ASN A 102 -3.90 -7.76 -13.49
C ASN A 102 -4.20 -8.07 -12.03
N PRO A 103 -4.94 -9.16 -11.74
CA PRO A 103 -5.22 -9.54 -10.36
C PRO A 103 -3.94 -9.98 -9.64
N VAL A 104 -3.81 -9.52 -8.40
CA VAL A 104 -2.69 -9.82 -7.51
C VAL A 104 -3.24 -10.50 -6.26
N PRO A 105 -2.71 -11.67 -5.86
CA PRO A 105 -3.08 -12.29 -4.60
C PRO A 105 -2.55 -11.42 -3.46
N PHE A 106 -3.46 -10.69 -2.80
CA PHE A 106 -3.10 -9.73 -1.76
C PHE A 106 -4.21 -9.66 -0.70
N PRO A 107 -3.89 -9.61 0.60
CA PRO A 107 -2.58 -9.83 1.21
C PRO A 107 -2.16 -11.32 1.15
N ASP A 108 -1.03 -11.62 0.52
CA ASP A 108 -0.44 -12.97 0.44
C ASP A 108 1.09 -12.88 0.53
N PRO A 109 1.80 -13.79 1.23
CA PRO A 109 3.26 -13.75 1.36
C PRO A 109 4.02 -13.79 0.03
N SER A 110 3.45 -14.35 -1.05
CA SER A 110 4.08 -14.38 -2.36
C SER A 110 4.42 -12.99 -2.91
N ILE A 111 3.65 -11.95 -2.55
CA ILE A 111 3.86 -10.57 -3.00
C ILE A 111 5.11 -9.92 -2.37
N LEU A 112 5.62 -10.47 -1.26
CA LEU A 112 6.74 -9.87 -0.53
C LEU A 112 8.01 -9.85 -1.36
N ILE A 113 8.22 -10.90 -2.16
CA ILE A 113 9.37 -11.00 -3.08
C ILE A 113 9.27 -9.89 -4.13
N ASP A 114 8.09 -9.66 -4.70
CA ASP A 114 7.89 -8.61 -5.70
C ASP A 114 8.09 -7.21 -5.12
N ILE A 115 7.61 -6.95 -3.90
CA ILE A 115 7.84 -5.69 -3.19
C ILE A 115 9.35 -5.48 -2.97
N GLN A 116 10.06 -6.50 -2.47
CA GLN A 116 11.50 -6.44 -2.24
C GLN A 116 12.29 -6.21 -3.54
N ASN A 117 11.90 -6.88 -4.62
CA ASN A 117 12.51 -6.70 -5.94
C ASN A 117 12.32 -5.27 -6.46
N ARG A 118 11.12 -4.71 -6.32
CA ARG A 118 10.83 -3.31 -6.73
C ARG A 118 11.62 -2.30 -5.90
N ILE A 119 11.75 -2.53 -4.59
CA ILE A 119 12.60 -1.70 -3.72
C ILE A 119 14.06 -1.77 -4.17
N GLN A 120 14.59 -2.97 -4.44
CA GLN A 120 15.97 -3.13 -4.91
C GLN A 120 16.20 -2.43 -6.25
N LEU A 121 15.34 -2.68 -7.23
CA LEU A 121 15.41 -2.03 -8.55
C LEU A 121 15.38 -0.50 -8.42
N TYR A 122 14.57 0.03 -7.51
CA TYR A 122 14.54 1.45 -7.24
C TYR A 122 15.87 1.96 -6.68
N LEU A 123 16.41 1.30 -5.65
CA LEU A 123 17.69 1.66 -5.04
C LEU A 123 18.85 1.61 -6.04
N ASP A 124 18.86 0.60 -6.91
CA ASP A 124 19.86 0.47 -7.98
C ASP A 124 19.74 1.59 -9.02
N SER A 125 18.54 2.14 -9.24
CA SER A 125 18.32 3.23 -10.20
C SER A 125 18.73 4.62 -9.69
N VAL A 126 18.88 4.78 -8.38
CA VAL A 126 19.26 6.05 -7.74
C VAL A 126 20.71 6.05 -7.20
N SER A 127 21.40 4.91 -7.29
CA SER A 127 22.82 4.74 -6.94
C SER A 127 23.74 5.11 -8.10
#